data_AF-A0A6A3EH78-F1
#
_entry.id   AF-A0A6A3EH78-F1
#
_cell.length_a   1.000
_cell.length_b   1.000
_cell.length_c   1.000
_cell.angle_alpha   90.00
_cell.angle_beta   90.00
_cell.angle_gamma   90.00
#
_symmetry.space_group_name_H-M   'P 1'
#
loop_
_entity.id
_entity.type
_entity.pdbx_description
1 polymer ?
#
loop_
_entity_poly.entity_id
_entity_poly.type
_entity_poly.pdbx_seq_one_letter_code
_entity_poly.pdbx_strand_id
1 'polypeptide(L)'
;MMHPLNQPAQSPDLNCLDLGYFASIQTLQSKTHPRTTVDLIKEVKLAFEETTAVTLNKTFLSLQAVMEQIMRCGGSNNYKLGHMHKDKLLRAGTLPISLPSDVNVFLNARDAILQPVTASIPGTQEACDLDVFLW
;
A
#
# COMPACT_ATOMS: atom_id res chain seq x y z
N MET A 1 23.06 1.36 12.44
CA MET A 1 22.53 2.61 11.85
C MET A 1 21.25 2.22 11.11
N MET A 2 20.09 2.77 11.50
CA MET A 2 18.83 2.53 10.79
C MET A 2 18.77 3.52 9.62
N HIS A 3 18.88 3.03 8.39
CA HIS A 3 18.73 3.87 7.21
C HIS A 3 17.25 4.19 7.02
N PRO A 4 16.87 5.46 6.77
CA PRO A 4 15.49 5.81 6.44
C PRO A 4 15.07 5.02 5.20
N LEU A 5 13.97 4.28 5.30
CA LEU A 5 13.32 3.69 4.13
C LEU A 5 12.66 4.82 3.34
N ASN A 6 12.86 4.84 2.04
CA ASN A 6 12.33 5.89 1.19
C ASN A 6 10.83 5.66 0.97
N GLN A 7 9.99 6.59 1.42
CA GLN A 7 8.55 6.58 1.17
C GLN A 7 8.21 7.70 0.18
N PRO A 8 7.73 7.37 -1.03
CA PRO A 8 7.34 8.38 -2.00
C PRO A 8 6.18 9.24 -1.48
N ALA A 9 6.13 10.51 -1.91
CA ALA A 9 5.00 11.38 -1.62
C ALA A 9 3.69 10.77 -2.16
N GLN A 10 2.57 11.04 -1.47
CA GLN A 10 1.22 10.63 -1.89
C GLN A 10 1.05 9.13 -2.17
N SER A 11 1.86 8.28 -1.53
CA SER A 11 1.82 6.83 -1.70
C SER A 11 1.54 6.11 -0.38
N PRO A 12 0.31 6.23 0.17
CA PRO A 12 -0.07 5.55 1.43
C PRO A 12 0.00 4.02 1.29
N ASP A 13 -0.18 3.49 0.08
CA ASP A 13 -0.09 2.05 -0.19
C ASP A 13 1.33 1.49 -0.01
N LEU A 14 2.35 2.34 0.11
CA LEU A 14 3.72 1.95 0.44
C LEU A 14 4.03 2.02 1.94
N ASN A 15 3.05 2.41 2.77
CA ASN A 15 3.16 2.37 4.21
C ASN A 15 2.52 1.09 4.76
N CYS A 16 3.33 0.24 5.39
CA CYS A 16 2.84 -1.02 5.95
C CYS A 16 1.81 -0.81 7.09
N LEU A 17 1.87 0.31 7.80
CA LEU A 17 0.93 0.64 8.85
C LEU A 17 -0.44 1.01 8.28
N ASP A 18 -0.46 1.80 7.20
CA ASP A 18 -1.70 2.18 6.51
C ASP A 18 -2.37 0.94 5.88
N LEU A 19 -1.59 0.08 5.21
CA LEU A 19 -2.08 -1.14 4.56
C LEU A 19 -2.63 -2.21 5.53
N GLY A 20 -2.10 -2.27 6.74
CA GLY A 20 -2.37 -3.37 7.66
C GLY A 20 -2.96 -2.92 8.98
N TYR A 21 -2.11 -2.27 9.79
CA TYR A 21 -2.42 -2.02 11.19
C TYR A 21 -3.59 -1.02 11.35
N PHE A 22 -3.56 0.12 10.66
CA PHE A 22 -4.65 1.09 10.72
C PHE A 22 -5.93 0.58 10.09
N ALA A 23 -5.84 -0.22 9.01
CA ALA A 23 -7.00 -0.90 8.45
C ALA A 23 -7.67 -1.86 9.46
N SER A 24 -6.89 -2.54 10.31
CA SER A 24 -7.43 -3.39 11.38
C SER A 24 -8.13 -2.59 12.48
N ILE A 25 -7.58 -1.45 12.88
CA ILE A 25 -8.23 -0.53 13.85
C ILE A 25 -9.53 0.04 13.26
N GLN A 26 -9.53 0.44 12.00
CA GLN A 26 -10.74 0.92 11.33
C GLN A 26 -11.82 -0.18 11.25
N THR A 27 -11.41 -1.43 11.02
CA THR A 27 -12.32 -2.57 11.08
C THR A 27 -12.89 -2.76 12.49
N LEU A 28 -12.09 -2.55 13.55
CA LEU A 28 -12.57 -2.61 14.93
C LEU A 28 -13.56 -1.50 15.24
N GLN A 29 -13.35 -0.28 14.76
CA GLN A 29 -14.31 0.82 14.90
C GLN A 29 -15.67 0.54 14.25
N SER A 30 -15.75 -0.35 13.25
CA SER A 30 -17.03 -0.79 12.70
C SER A 30 -17.79 -1.76 13.63
N LYS A 31 -17.07 -2.37 14.58
CA LYS A 31 -17.58 -3.38 15.52
C LYS A 31 -17.75 -2.83 16.94
N THR A 32 -16.99 -1.83 17.33
CA THR A 32 -16.99 -1.20 18.65
C THR A 32 -17.31 0.29 18.53
N HIS A 33 -17.92 0.87 19.56
CA HIS A 33 -18.30 2.28 19.56
C HIS A 33 -17.69 3.00 20.77
N PRO A 34 -16.36 3.28 20.75
CA PRO A 34 -15.69 4.00 21.82
C PRO A 34 -16.28 5.40 21.95
N ARG A 35 -16.62 5.84 23.17
CA ARG A 35 -17.23 7.15 23.44
C ARG A 35 -16.29 8.13 24.13
N THR A 36 -15.14 7.64 24.59
CA THR A 36 -14.14 8.42 25.32
C THR A 36 -12.74 8.12 24.79
N THR A 37 -11.80 9.01 25.07
CA THR A 37 -10.38 8.79 24.77
C THR A 37 -9.84 7.54 25.47
N VAL A 38 -10.34 7.21 26.66
CA VAL A 38 -9.95 6.01 27.42
C VAL A 38 -10.39 4.74 26.69
N ASP A 39 -11.61 4.73 26.16
CA ASP A 39 -12.11 3.62 25.35
C ASP A 39 -11.25 3.45 24.09
N LEU A 40 -10.93 4.55 23.40
CA LEU A 40 -10.09 4.52 22.21
C LEU A 40 -8.69 3.94 22.50
N ILE A 41 -8.06 4.35 23.60
CA ILE A 41 -6.76 3.81 24.02
C ILE A 41 -6.86 2.31 24.28
N LYS A 42 -7.94 1.85 24.92
CA LYS A 42 -8.18 0.43 25.18
C LYS A 42 -8.31 -0.35 23.87
N GLU A 43 -9.11 0.12 22.93
CA GLU A 43 -9.32 -0.52 21.63
C GLU A 43 -8.02 -0.62 20.82
N VAL A 44 -7.21 0.45 20.78
CA VAL A 44 -5.90 0.44 20.09
C VAL A 44 -4.95 -0.59 20.73
N LYS A 45 -4.94 -0.71 22.06
CA LYS A 45 -4.13 -1.72 22.75
C LYS A 45 -4.59 -3.14 22.41
N LEU A 46 -5.90 -3.39 22.39
CA LEU A 46 -6.46 -4.68 22.00
C LEU A 46 -6.10 -5.03 20.56
N ALA A 47 -6.21 -4.07 19.63
CA ALA A 47 -5.81 -4.27 18.23
C ALA A 47 -4.33 -4.64 18.09
N PHE A 48 -3.47 -3.99 18.88
CA PHE A 48 -2.05 -4.30 18.95
C PHE A 48 -1.81 -5.73 19.44
N GLU A 49 -2.46 -6.13 20.54
CA GLU A 49 -2.34 -7.46 21.13
C GLU A 49 -2.90 -8.57 20.20
N GLU A 50 -3.95 -8.29 19.45
CA GLU A 50 -4.52 -9.20 18.45
C GLU A 50 -3.67 -9.31 17.16
N THR A 51 -2.74 -8.38 16.95
CA THR A 51 -1.89 -8.40 15.76
C THR A 51 -0.86 -9.53 15.84
N THR A 52 -1.13 -10.60 15.10
CA THR A 52 -0.25 -11.77 15.04
C THR A 52 0.84 -11.65 13.97
N ALA A 53 1.90 -12.46 14.07
CA ALA A 53 2.90 -12.62 13.01
C ALA A 53 2.27 -13.03 11.66
N VAL A 54 1.17 -13.78 11.69
CA VAL A 54 0.40 -14.16 10.50
C VAL A 54 -0.28 -12.95 9.87
N THR A 55 -0.86 -12.07 10.69
CA THR A 55 -1.46 -10.80 10.23
C THR A 55 -0.39 -9.94 9.56
N LEU A 56 0.77 -9.78 10.21
CA LEU A 56 1.89 -9.03 9.65
C LEU A 56 2.38 -9.62 8.34
N ASN A 57 2.53 -10.95 8.25
CA ASN A 57 2.95 -11.61 7.00
C ASN A 57 1.97 -11.29 5.86
N LYS A 58 0.65 -11.36 6.11
CA LYS A 58 -0.35 -10.99 5.10
C LYS A 58 -0.19 -9.54 4.65
N THR A 59 0.09 -8.61 5.56
CA THR A 59 0.34 -7.20 5.23
C THR A 59 1.61 -7.04 4.38
N PHE A 60 2.72 -7.68 4.74
CA PHE A 60 3.95 -7.63 3.95
C PHE A 60 3.77 -8.20 2.54
N LEU A 61 3.02 -9.29 2.39
CA LEU A 61 2.67 -9.81 1.06
C LEU A 61 1.78 -8.84 0.26
N SER A 62 0.94 -8.02 0.91
CA SER A 62 0.17 -6.97 0.21
C SER A 62 1.12 -5.88 -0.28
N LEU A 63 2.03 -5.44 0.59
CA LEU A 63 3.00 -4.40 0.28
C LEU A 63 3.90 -4.82 -0.90
N GLN A 64 4.40 -6.05 -0.91
CA GLN A 64 5.20 -6.57 -2.02
C GLN A 64 4.40 -6.63 -3.33
N ALA A 65 3.14 -7.04 -3.28
CA ALA A 65 2.27 -7.06 -4.45
C ALA A 65 1.97 -5.64 -4.98
N VAL A 66 1.77 -4.66 -4.08
CA VAL A 66 1.64 -3.25 -4.43
C VAL A 66 2.90 -2.73 -5.12
N MET A 67 4.08 -2.98 -4.54
CA MET A 67 5.36 -2.57 -5.14
C MET A 67 5.55 -3.15 -6.55
N GLU A 68 5.17 -4.41 -6.77
CA GLU A 68 5.21 -5.01 -8.11
C GLU A 68 4.25 -4.33 -9.08
N GLN A 69 3.02 -4.01 -8.66
CA GLN A 69 2.08 -3.28 -9.51
C GLN A 69 2.59 -1.89 -9.88
N ILE A 70 3.15 -1.15 -8.92
CA ILE A 70 3.75 0.17 -9.16
C ILE A 70 4.87 0.06 -10.19
N MET A 71 5.74 -0.95 -10.08
CA MET A 71 6.78 -1.20 -11.09
C MET A 71 6.17 -1.50 -12.47
N ARG A 72 5.08 -2.29 -12.53
CA ARG A 72 4.39 -2.61 -13.79
C ARG A 72 3.71 -1.41 -14.45
N CYS A 73 3.21 -0.45 -13.67
CA CYS A 73 2.57 0.77 -14.19
C CYS A 73 3.48 2.01 -14.17
N GLY A 74 4.81 1.82 -14.10
CA GLY A 74 5.78 2.89 -14.26
C GLY A 74 5.73 3.97 -13.17
N GLY A 75 5.40 3.59 -11.93
CA GLY A 75 5.32 4.53 -10.80
C GLY A 75 3.95 5.19 -10.60
N SER A 76 2.96 4.91 -11.46
CA SER A 76 1.59 5.40 -11.27
C SER A 76 0.90 4.77 -10.05
N ASN A 77 -0.04 5.49 -9.44
CA ASN A 77 -0.94 4.96 -8.41
C ASN A 77 -2.20 4.30 -9.00
N ASN A 78 -2.38 4.32 -10.32
CA ASN A 78 -3.55 3.76 -10.99
C ASN A 78 -3.34 2.28 -11.33
N TYR A 79 -3.31 1.43 -10.31
CA TYR A 79 -3.22 -0.02 -10.46
C TYR A 79 -4.35 -0.73 -9.71
N LYS A 80 -4.67 -1.95 -10.15
CA LYS A 80 -5.65 -2.81 -9.47
C LYS A 80 -4.91 -3.96 -8.80
N LEU A 81 -5.04 -4.07 -7.48
CA LEU A 81 -4.44 -5.17 -6.74
C LEU A 81 -5.34 -6.41 -6.83
N GLY A 82 -4.79 -7.51 -7.37
CA GLY A 82 -5.48 -8.79 -7.43
C GLY A 82 -5.62 -9.45 -6.04
N HIS A 83 -6.73 -10.16 -5.81
CA HIS A 83 -6.92 -10.94 -4.58
C HIS A 83 -6.07 -12.22 -4.57
N MET A 84 -5.07 -12.27 -3.70
CA MET A 84 -4.17 -13.44 -3.52
C MET A 84 -4.79 -14.58 -2.71
N HIS A 85 -5.98 -14.40 -2.14
CA HIS A 85 -6.65 -15.41 -1.29
C HIS A 85 -5.77 -15.90 -0.13
N LYS A 86 -5.10 -14.98 0.57
CA LYS A 86 -4.10 -15.27 1.61
C LYS A 86 -4.62 -16.19 2.71
N ASP A 87 -5.89 -16.05 3.11
CA ASP A 87 -6.49 -16.94 4.11
C ASP A 87 -6.64 -18.38 3.60
N LYS A 88 -6.89 -18.57 2.30
CA LYS A 88 -6.94 -19.90 1.68
C LYS A 88 -5.55 -20.54 1.69
N LEU A 89 -4.52 -19.78 1.33
CA LEU A 89 -3.12 -20.25 1.36
C LEU A 89 -2.65 -20.57 2.78
N LEU A 90 -3.04 -19.74 3.76
CA LEU A 90 -2.74 -19.98 5.17
C LEU A 90 -3.37 -21.29 5.66
N ARG A 91 -4.66 -21.52 5.37
CA ARG A 91 -5.35 -22.77 5.76
C ARG A 91 -4.74 -24.01 5.11
N ALA A 92 -4.17 -23.87 3.91
CA ALA A 92 -3.44 -24.94 3.23
C ALA A 92 -2.00 -25.13 3.76
N GLY A 93 -1.50 -24.26 4.63
CA GLY A 93 -0.12 -24.29 5.12
C GLY A 93 0.92 -23.83 4.08
N THR A 94 0.49 -23.18 3.00
CA THR A 94 1.34 -22.80 1.86
C THR A 94 1.44 -21.28 1.66
N LEU A 95 1.11 -20.48 2.68
CA LEU A 95 1.26 -19.03 2.60
C LEU A 95 2.76 -18.66 2.57
N PRO A 96 3.26 -17.99 1.53
CA PRO A 96 4.66 -17.61 1.47
C PRO A 96 4.99 -16.51 2.49
N ILE A 97 6.28 -16.31 2.76
CA ILE A 97 6.81 -15.18 3.54
C ILE A 97 7.25 -14.02 2.65
N SER A 98 7.49 -14.29 1.37
CA SER A 98 7.84 -13.31 0.35
C SER A 98 7.31 -13.74 -1.01
N LEU A 99 6.99 -12.77 -1.85
CA LEU A 99 6.60 -13.00 -3.23
C LEU A 99 7.83 -13.05 -4.13
N PRO A 100 7.88 -13.97 -5.10
CA PRO A 100 8.88 -13.92 -6.14
C PRO A 100 8.65 -12.65 -6.98
N SER A 101 9.71 -11.87 -7.18
CA SER A 101 9.66 -10.70 -8.07
C SER A 101 9.97 -11.13 -9.50
N ASP A 102 9.16 -10.67 -10.45
CA ASP A 102 9.44 -10.84 -11.88
C ASP A 102 10.66 -9.98 -12.27
N VAL A 103 11.76 -10.65 -12.63
CA VAL A 103 13.03 -9.99 -12.95
C VAL A 103 12.85 -8.99 -14.09
N ASN A 104 12.00 -9.29 -15.08
CA ASN A 104 11.77 -8.37 -16.19
C ASN A 104 11.04 -7.11 -15.74
N VAL A 105 10.08 -7.23 -14.81
CA VAL A 105 9.40 -6.08 -14.23
C VAL A 105 10.38 -5.19 -13.50
N PHE A 106 11.24 -5.78 -12.67
CA PHE A 106 12.26 -5.04 -11.94
C PHE A 106 13.25 -4.33 -12.88
N LEU A 107 13.76 -5.05 -13.89
CA LEU A 107 14.70 -4.47 -14.86
C LEU A 107 14.06 -3.34 -15.67
N ASN A 108 12.83 -3.53 -16.14
CA ASN A 108 12.10 -2.49 -16.89
C ASN A 108 11.87 -1.24 -16.03
N ALA A 109 11.46 -1.41 -14.77
CA ALA A 109 11.26 -0.29 -13.86
C ALA A 109 12.57 0.44 -13.54
N ARG A 110 13.66 -0.31 -13.30
CA ARG A 110 15.00 0.24 -13.10
C ARG A 110 15.45 1.03 -14.32
N ASP A 111 15.31 0.46 -15.51
CA ASP A 111 15.75 1.09 -16.74
C ASP A 111 14.94 2.36 -17.02
N ALA A 112 13.63 2.36 -16.78
CA ALA A 112 12.78 3.55 -16.88
C ALA A 112 13.22 4.69 -15.95
N ILE A 113 13.72 4.38 -14.74
CA ILE A 113 14.25 5.38 -13.80
C ILE A 113 15.61 5.91 -14.26
N LEU A 114 16.43 5.05 -14.86
CA LEU A 114 17.79 5.39 -15.30
C LEU A 114 17.85 6.08 -16.67
N GLN A 115 16.78 6.02 -17.48
CA GLN A 115 16.71 6.81 -18.71
C GLN A 115 16.65 8.31 -18.37
N PRO A 116 17.40 9.17 -19.09
CA PRO A 116 17.22 10.61 -18.96
C PRO A 116 15.79 10.96 -19.35
N VAL A 117 15.08 11.69 -18.48
CA VAL A 117 13.77 12.29 -18.80
C VAL A 117 13.97 13.15 -20.06
N THR A 118 13.65 12.60 -21.23
CA THR A 118 13.49 13.39 -22.43
C THR A 118 12.19 14.15 -22.26
N ALA A 119 12.31 15.39 -21.80
CA ALA A 119 11.22 16.34 -21.75
C ALA A 119 10.65 16.54 -23.17
N SER A 120 9.58 15.83 -23.48
CA SER A 120 8.60 16.27 -24.46
C SER A 120 7.36 16.70 -23.68
N ILE A 121 7.35 17.96 -23.25
CA ILE A 121 6.13 18.67 -22.88
C ILE A 121 5.33 18.82 -24.18
N PRO A 122 4.15 18.18 -24.34
CA PRO A 122 3.24 18.56 -25.41
C PRO A 122 2.63 19.91 -25.05
N GLY A 123 2.59 20.79 -26.04
CA GLY A 123 2.29 22.21 -25.94
C GLY A 123 1.09 22.57 -25.06
N THR A 124 1.26 23.72 -24.42
CA THR A 124 0.23 24.66 -24.01
C THR A 124 -0.92 24.67 -25.02
N GLN A 125 -2.12 24.24 -24.62
CA GLN A 125 -3.36 24.79 -25.17
C GLN A 125 -4.26 25.18 -23.98
N GLU A 126 -4.31 26.49 -23.81
CA GLU A 126 -5.34 27.34 -23.22
C GLU A 126 -6.40 26.73 -22.30
N ALA A 127 -6.47 27.36 -21.13
CA ALA A 127 -7.58 27.37 -20.21
C ALA A 127 -8.90 27.75 -20.89
N CYS A 128 -9.93 26.93 -20.68
CA CYS A 128 -11.34 27.32 -20.58
C CYS A 128 -12.10 26.13 -19.96
N ASP A 129 -12.12 26.08 -18.63
CA ASP A 129 -13.37 26.10 -17.87
C ASP A 129 -13.02 26.04 -16.37
N LEU A 130 -13.15 27.20 -15.75
CA LEU A 130 -13.34 27.33 -14.32
C LEU A 130 -14.75 26.82 -13.98
N ASP A 131 -14.88 26.31 -12.74
CA ASP A 131 -16.07 25.75 -12.10
C ASP A 131 -16.23 24.24 -12.38
N VAL A 132 -16.06 23.32 -11.42
CA VAL A 132 -16.78 23.27 -10.15
C VAL A 132 -15.92 22.57 -9.08
N PHE A 133 -15.49 23.32 -8.07
CA PHE A 133 -15.13 22.78 -6.75
C PHE A 133 -16.37 22.93 -5.85
N LEU A 134 -17.05 21.84 -5.53
CA LEU A 134 -17.91 21.74 -4.34
C LEU A 134 -17.84 20.31 -3.81
N TRP A 135 -17.13 20.19 -2.68
CA TRP A 135 -17.03 19.08 -1.71
C TRP A 135 -16.48 17.73 -2.17
#